data_AF-A0A7C5RR16-F1
#
_entry.id   AF-A0A7C5RR16-F1
#
_cell.length_a   1.000
_cell.length_b   1.000
_cell.length_c   1.000
_cell.angle_alpha   90.00
_cell.angle_beta   90.00
_cell.angle_gamma   90.00
#
_symmetry.space_group_name_H-M   'P 1'
#
loop_
_entity.id
_entity.type
_entity.pdbx_description
1 polymer ?
#
loop_
_entity_poly.entity_id
_entity_poly.type
_entity_poly.pdbx_seq_one_letter_code
_entity_poly.pdbx_strand_id
1 'polypeptide(L)'
;AMGRGNYWDDYRGYDLDGDGVGDIPYQVVNLMGTLVRERPLASAFIYTLAHDVLRMADRLFPAAQSRESLEDPAPLIRPVLSRSAGGQGRVSVSLLLVSLLMVGLPLLLAGHYSFRLLREGHVVGREGH
;
A
#
# COMPACT_ATOMS: atom_id res chain seq x y z
N ALA A 1 -15.51 2.83 -25.32
CA ALA A 1 -14.17 3.43 -25.24
C ALA A 1 -13.46 2.83 -24.02
N MET A 2 -12.14 2.66 -23.99
CA MET A 2 -11.48 2.24 -22.74
C MET A 2 -11.56 3.42 -21.76
N GLY A 3 -12.37 3.28 -20.70
CA GLY A 3 -12.76 4.37 -19.80
C GLY A 3 -11.58 5.19 -19.29
N ARG A 4 -11.70 6.52 -19.40
CA ARG A 4 -10.86 7.48 -18.66
C ARG A 4 -11.58 7.75 -17.33
N GLY A 5 -10.97 7.39 -16.21
CA GLY A 5 -11.57 7.55 -14.88
C GLY A 5 -10.74 6.84 -13.82
N ASN A 6 -11.12 6.99 -12.55
CA ASN A 6 -10.51 6.23 -11.46
C ASN A 6 -11.31 4.95 -11.20
N TYR A 7 -10.59 3.90 -10.80
CA TYR A 7 -11.23 2.71 -10.24
C TYR A 7 -11.28 2.84 -8.72
N TRP A 8 -12.44 2.55 -8.14
CA TRP A 8 -12.67 2.56 -6.70
C TRP A 8 -13.12 1.17 -6.27
N ASP A 9 -12.41 0.56 -5.33
CA ASP A 9 -12.59 -0.83 -4.91
C ASP A 9 -13.93 -1.08 -4.21
N ASP A 10 -14.50 -0.03 -3.63
CA ASP A 10 -15.79 -0.05 -2.95
C ASP A 10 -16.93 0.56 -3.78
N TYR A 11 -16.69 0.86 -5.07
CA TYR A 11 -17.76 1.29 -5.97
C TYR A 11 -18.80 0.17 -6.13
N ARG A 12 -20.07 0.54 -5.97
CA ARG A 12 -21.24 -0.37 -6.06
C ARG A 12 -22.25 0.10 -7.11
N GLY A 13 -21.82 0.89 -8.09
CA GLY A 13 -22.68 1.31 -9.19
C GLY A 13 -22.88 0.23 -10.24
N TYR A 14 -23.62 0.58 -11.28
CA TYR A 14 -23.95 -0.28 -12.40
C TYR A 14 -23.57 0.39 -13.72
N ASP A 15 -23.47 -0.40 -14.77
CA ASP A 15 -23.15 0.01 -16.14
C ASP A 15 -24.18 -0.65 -17.06
N LEU A 16 -25.18 0.12 -17.51
CA LEU A 16 -26.30 -0.34 -18.33
C LEU A 16 -25.98 -0.31 -19.82
N ASP A 17 -25.04 0.55 -20.26
CA ASP A 17 -24.70 0.71 -21.68
C ASP A 17 -23.47 -0.12 -22.11
N GLY A 18 -22.75 -0.68 -21.14
CA GLY A 18 -21.65 -1.61 -21.32
C GLY A 18 -20.32 -0.96 -21.71
N ASP A 19 -20.14 0.34 -21.45
CA ASP A 19 -18.94 1.06 -21.86
C ASP A 19 -17.75 0.91 -20.88
N GLY A 20 -17.99 0.34 -19.69
CA GLY A 20 -17.01 0.11 -18.63
C GLY A 20 -16.86 1.25 -17.63
N VAL A 21 -17.65 2.31 -17.76
CA VAL A 21 -17.83 3.41 -16.80
C VAL A 21 -19.16 3.20 -16.08
N GLY A 22 -19.21 3.52 -14.79
CA GLY A 22 -20.44 3.41 -14.02
C GLY A 22 -21.38 4.59 -14.26
N ASP A 23 -22.67 4.29 -14.38
CA ASP A 23 -23.75 5.26 -14.68
C ASP A 23 -24.08 6.20 -13.51
N ILE A 24 -23.60 5.88 -12.30
CA ILE A 24 -23.80 6.72 -11.11
C ILE A 24 -22.45 7.29 -10.64
N PRO A 25 -22.40 8.59 -10.28
CA PRO A 25 -21.19 9.17 -9.71
C PRO A 25 -20.74 8.44 -8.44
N TYR A 26 -19.42 8.35 -8.25
CA TYR A 26 -18.84 7.86 -7.01
C TYR A 26 -18.52 9.01 -6.06
N GLN A 27 -18.93 8.91 -4.80
CA GLN A 27 -18.69 9.94 -3.81
C GLN A 27 -17.34 9.71 -3.11
N VAL A 28 -16.34 10.49 -3.51
CA VAL A 28 -14.95 10.44 -3.01
C VAL A 28 -14.85 10.93 -1.57
N VAL A 29 -15.58 12.00 -1.24
CA VAL A 29 -15.65 12.54 0.12
C VAL A 29 -17.08 12.45 0.62
N ASN A 30 -17.24 11.69 1.70
CA ASN A 30 -18.51 11.47 2.40
C ASN A 30 -18.34 11.79 3.90
N LEU A 31 -19.41 11.63 4.68
CA LEU A 31 -19.41 11.87 6.12
C LEU A 31 -18.33 11.07 6.86
N MET A 32 -18.05 9.82 6.44
CA MET A 32 -16.96 9.03 7.00
C MET A 32 -15.59 9.66 6.71
N GLY A 33 -15.38 10.14 5.49
CA GLY A 33 -14.16 10.85 5.10
C GLY A 33 -13.92 12.11 5.95
N THR A 34 -14.98 12.87 6.23
CA THR A 34 -14.91 14.02 7.15
C THR A 34 -14.56 13.57 8.57
N LEU A 35 -15.19 12.51 9.10
CA LEU A 35 -14.90 11.98 10.43
C LEU A 35 -13.46 11.49 10.56
N VAL A 36 -12.93 10.74 9.57
CA VAL A 36 -11.54 10.26 9.59
C VAL A 36 -10.56 11.42 9.59
N ARG A 37 -10.85 12.48 8.84
CA ARG A 37 -10.02 13.69 8.80
C ARG A 37 -9.96 14.39 10.15
N GLU A 38 -11.10 14.51 10.83
CA GLU A 38 -11.18 15.14 12.16
C GLU A 38 -10.69 14.23 13.29
N ARG A 39 -10.85 12.92 13.14
CA ARG A 39 -10.58 11.88 14.14
C ARG A 39 -9.91 10.68 13.45
N PRO A 40 -8.57 10.65 13.36
CA PRO A 40 -7.85 9.60 12.62
C PRO A 40 -8.16 8.17 13.08
N LEU A 41 -8.49 7.96 14.36
CA LEU A 41 -8.91 6.65 14.90
C LEU A 41 -10.21 6.12 14.28
N ALA A 42 -11.05 6.99 13.70
CA ALA A 42 -12.26 6.56 12.99
C ALA A 42 -11.93 5.69 11.76
N SER A 43 -10.70 5.75 11.22
CA SER A 43 -10.27 4.89 10.11
C SER A 43 -10.43 3.40 10.41
N ALA A 44 -10.39 2.98 11.68
CA ALA A 44 -10.63 1.61 12.10
C ALA A 44 -12.01 1.06 11.69
N PHE A 45 -12.99 1.95 11.42
CA PHE A 45 -14.34 1.55 11.05
C PHE A 45 -14.59 1.48 9.53
N ILE A 46 -13.62 1.82 8.67
CA ILE A 46 -13.81 1.93 7.21
C ILE A 46 -14.33 0.62 6.59
N TYR A 47 -13.88 -0.53 7.09
CA TYR A 47 -14.27 -1.85 6.57
C TYR A 47 -15.33 -2.54 7.43
N THR A 48 -16.16 -1.76 8.13
CA THR A 48 -17.20 -2.29 9.03
C THR A 48 -18.58 -1.84 8.58
N LEU A 49 -19.62 -2.50 9.09
CA LEU A 49 -21.02 -2.14 8.83
C LEU A 49 -21.35 -0.68 9.21
N ALA A 50 -20.64 -0.10 10.19
CA ALA A 50 -20.82 1.29 10.58
C ALA A 50 -20.54 2.26 9.42
N HIS A 51 -19.53 1.96 8.58
CA HIS A 51 -19.24 2.74 7.38
C HIS A 51 -20.41 2.69 6.40
N ASP A 52 -20.97 1.50 6.13
CA ASP A 52 -22.06 1.32 5.17
C ASP A 52 -23.34 2.03 5.62
N VAL A 53 -23.68 1.97 6.91
CA VAL A 53 -24.82 2.69 7.48
C VAL A 53 -24.63 4.20 7.34
N LEU A 54 -23.42 4.70 7.61
CA LEU A 54 -23.13 6.12 7.51
C LEU A 54 -23.21 6.62 6.06
N ARG A 55 -22.70 5.83 5.11
CA ARG A 55 -22.82 6.08 3.67
C ARG A 55 -24.28 6.09 3.21
N MET A 56 -25.10 5.18 3.72
CA MET A 56 -26.54 5.17 3.44
C MET A 56 -27.21 6.45 3.98
N ALA A 57 -26.88 6.85 5.21
CA ALA A 57 -27.41 8.08 5.81
C ALA A 57 -27.02 9.32 4.98
N ASP A 58 -25.79 9.40 4.48
CA ASP A 58 -25.31 10.47 3.60
C ASP A 58 -26.17 10.61 2.32
N ARG A 59 -26.59 9.47 1.75
CA ARG A 59 -27.45 9.44 0.55
C ARG A 59 -28.91 9.77 0.85
N LEU A 60 -29.45 9.29 1.97
CA LEU A 60 -30.87 9.40 2.31
C LEU A 60 -31.23 10.76 2.93
N PHE A 61 -30.28 11.41 3.59
CA PHE A 61 -30.52 12.66 4.31
C PHE A 61 -29.64 13.78 3.75
N PRO A 62 -30.12 14.54 2.75
CA PRO A 62 -29.35 15.65 2.16
C PRO A 62 -28.84 16.68 3.19
N ALA A 63 -29.56 16.87 4.29
CA ALA A 63 -29.14 17.76 5.39
C ALA A 63 -27.91 17.24 6.16
N ALA A 64 -27.62 15.94 6.09
CA ALA A 64 -26.48 15.30 6.72
C ALA A 64 -25.27 15.18 5.77
N GLN A 65 -25.40 15.61 4.52
CA GLN A 65 -24.31 15.53 3.56
C GLN A 65 -23.11 16.35 3.98
N SER A 66 -21.91 15.79 3.74
CA SER A 66 -20.68 16.54 3.93
C SER A 66 -20.70 17.80 3.06
N ARG A 67 -20.40 18.95 3.64
CA ARG A 67 -20.33 20.24 2.92
C ARG A 67 -19.25 20.25 1.82
N GLU A 68 -18.35 19.28 1.86
CA GLU A 68 -17.23 19.13 0.92
C GLU A 68 -17.39 17.88 0.04
N SER A 69 -18.63 17.48 -0.27
CA SER A 69 -18.89 16.34 -1.16
C SER A 69 -18.12 16.51 -2.48
N LEU A 70 -17.18 15.61 -2.71
CA LEU A 70 -16.40 15.51 -3.94
C LEU A 70 -16.81 14.22 -4.61
N GLU A 71 -17.10 14.29 -5.90
CA GLU A 71 -17.58 13.15 -6.69
C GLU A 71 -16.68 12.90 -7.90
N ASP A 72 -16.52 11.63 -8.24
CA ASP A 72 -16.00 11.16 -9.51
C ASP A 72 -17.19 10.86 -10.44
N PRO A 73 -17.39 11.65 -11.51
CA PRO A 73 -18.53 11.47 -12.42
C PRO A 73 -18.37 10.29 -13.38
N ALA A 74 -17.17 9.70 -13.48
CA ALA A 74 -16.88 8.60 -14.41
C ALA A 74 -16.08 7.47 -13.72
N PRO A 75 -16.63 6.85 -12.66
CA PRO A 75 -15.96 5.76 -11.95
C PRO A 75 -15.88 4.53 -12.85
N LEU A 76 -14.73 3.85 -12.85
CA LEU A 76 -14.55 2.64 -13.64
C LEU A 76 -15.17 1.41 -12.95
N ILE A 77 -15.89 0.58 -13.73
CA ILE A 77 -16.50 -0.67 -13.24
C ILE A 77 -15.44 -1.71 -12.84
N ARG A 78 -14.29 -1.67 -13.51
CA ARG A 78 -13.21 -2.64 -13.36
C ARG A 78 -11.87 -1.91 -13.31
N PRO A 79 -10.89 -2.45 -12.57
CA PRO A 79 -9.59 -1.81 -12.46
C PRO A 79 -8.92 -1.78 -13.83
N VAL A 80 -8.35 -0.63 -14.19
CA VAL A 80 -7.38 -0.60 -15.28
C VAL A 80 -6.16 -1.33 -14.79
N LEU A 81 -5.96 -2.56 -15.27
CA LEU A 81 -4.67 -3.23 -15.15
C LEU A 81 -3.68 -2.38 -15.94
N SER A 82 -3.04 -1.44 -15.26
CA SER A 82 -1.83 -0.82 -15.78
C SER A 82 -0.88 -1.98 -15.99
N ARG A 83 -0.73 -2.40 -17.25
CA ARG A 83 0.36 -3.26 -17.67
C ARG A 83 1.59 -2.43 -17.35
N SER A 84 2.16 -2.63 -16.15
CA SER A 84 3.36 -1.93 -15.67
C SER A 84 4.24 -1.72 -16.87
N ALA A 85 4.43 -0.46 -17.26
CA ALA A 85 5.19 -0.09 -18.44
C ALA A 85 6.47 -0.93 -18.41
N GLY A 86 6.63 -1.79 -19.42
CA GLY A 86 7.41 -3.02 -19.34
C GLY A 86 8.83 -2.88 -18.77
N GLY A 87 8.94 -2.90 -17.44
CA GLY A 87 10.13 -3.34 -16.76
C GLY A 87 10.16 -4.85 -16.87
N GLN A 88 10.60 -5.38 -18.02
CA GLN A 88 11.15 -6.73 -18.02
C GLN A 88 12.16 -6.76 -16.89
N GLY A 89 11.86 -7.50 -15.82
CA GLY A 89 12.62 -7.55 -14.57
C GLY A 89 13.99 -8.17 -14.78
N ARG A 90 14.85 -7.53 -15.58
CA ARG A 90 16.26 -7.82 -15.68
C ARG A 90 16.88 -7.31 -14.39
N VAL A 91 17.01 -8.20 -13.41
CA VAL A 91 17.80 -7.92 -12.22
C VAL A 91 19.21 -7.56 -12.70
N SER A 92 19.65 -6.34 -12.43
CA SER A 92 21.00 -5.91 -12.81
C SER A 92 22.02 -6.67 -11.99
N VAL A 93 23.04 -7.24 -12.66
CA VAL A 93 24.17 -7.90 -11.99
C VAL A 93 24.84 -6.96 -10.97
N SER A 94 24.87 -5.65 -11.25
CA SER A 94 25.40 -4.66 -10.31
C SER A 94 24.61 -4.61 -8.99
N LEU A 95 23.28 -4.73 -9.03
CA LEU A 95 22.44 -4.74 -7.83
C LEU A 95 22.66 -6.03 -7.02
N LEU A 96 22.86 -7.16 -7.69
CA LEU A 96 23.20 -8.41 -7.03
C LEU A 96 24.58 -8.34 -6.35
N LEU A 97 25.57 -7.77 -7.01
CA LEU A 97 26.91 -7.58 -6.44
C LEU A 97 26.90 -6.63 -5.24
N VAL A 98 26.13 -5.53 -5.31
CA VAL A 98 25.96 -4.61 -4.18
C VAL A 98 25.28 -5.33 -3.01
N SER A 99 24.21 -6.09 -3.26
CA SER A 99 23.56 -6.89 -2.22
C SER A 99 24.50 -7.92 -1.60
N LEU A 100 25.32 -8.59 -2.42
CA LEU A 100 26.30 -9.57 -1.95
C LEU A 100 27.39 -8.91 -1.11
N LEU A 101 27.84 -7.70 -1.48
CA LEU A 101 28.85 -6.96 -0.72
C LEU A 101 28.30 -6.48 0.63
N MET A 102 27.06 -5.97 0.65
CA MET A 102 26.41 -5.49 1.87
C MET A 102 26.17 -6.60 2.90
N VAL A 103 25.86 -7.83 2.46
CA VAL A 103 25.59 -8.96 3.37
C VAL A 103 26.83 -9.82 3.62
N GLY A 104 27.61 -10.11 2.58
CA GLY A 104 28.74 -11.02 2.64
C GLY A 104 29.97 -10.43 3.34
N LEU A 105 30.25 -9.13 3.15
CA LEU A 105 31.44 -8.51 3.75
C LEU A 105 31.39 -8.47 5.28
N PRO A 106 30.28 -8.08 5.94
CA PRO A 106 30.18 -8.13 7.40
C PRO A 106 30.31 -9.54 7.97
N LEU A 107 29.76 -10.55 7.30
CA LEU A 107 29.85 -11.96 7.73
C LEU A 107 31.28 -12.49 7.64
N LEU A 108 32.00 -12.17 6.56
CA LEU A 108 33.41 -12.55 6.41
C LEU A 108 34.30 -11.86 7.46
N LEU A 109 34.04 -10.58 7.73
CA LEU A 109 34.76 -9.85 8.77
C LEU A 109 34.46 -10.43 10.16
N ALA A 110 33.19 -10.62 10.52
CA ALA A 110 32.79 -11.21 11.80
C ALA A 110 33.37 -12.63 11.99
N GLY A 111 33.36 -13.45 10.94
CA GLY A 111 34.01 -14.76 10.94
C GLY A 111 35.52 -14.66 11.16
N HIS A 112 36.20 -13.74 10.49
CA HIS A 112 37.63 -13.51 10.65
C HIS A 112 38.00 -13.04 12.07
N TYR A 113 37.26 -12.07 12.63
CA TYR A 113 37.46 -11.60 14.00
C TYR A 113 37.24 -12.71 15.03
N SER A 114 36.15 -13.48 14.89
CA SER A 114 35.84 -14.59 15.80
C SER A 114 36.90 -15.68 15.77
N PHE A 115 37.41 -16.01 14.57
CA PHE A 115 38.49 -16.98 14.39
C PHE A 115 39.82 -16.50 15.00
N ARG A 116 40.12 -15.20 14.89
CA ARG A 116 41.34 -14.60 15.47
C ARG A 116 41.31 -14.59 17.00
N LEU A 117 40.17 -14.28 17.63
CA LEU A 117 40.02 -14.35 19.08
C LEU A 117 40.23 -15.78 19.63
N LEU A 118 39.70 -16.79 18.93
CA LEU A 118 39.89 -18.19 19.31
C LEU A 118 41.36 -18.64 19.19
N ARG A 119 42.10 -18.08 18.23
CA ARG A 119 43.52 -18.39 18.02
C ARG A 119 44.43 -17.69 19.05
N GLU A 120 44.14 -16.44 19.40
CA GLU A 120 44.93 -15.65 20.36
C GLU A 120 44.65 -16.08 21.82
N GLY A 121 43.43 -16.54 22.15
CA GLY A 121 43.10 -17.09 23.47
C GLY A 121 43.82 -18.41 23.81
N HIS A 122 44.38 -19.11 22.82
CA HIS A 122 45.15 -20.34 23.02
C HIS A 122 46.64 -20.12 23.32
N VAL A 123 47.17 -18.90 23.08
CA VAL A 123 48.61 -18.60 23.21
C VAL A 123 48.99 -18.03 24.58
N VAL A 124 48.04 -17.41 25.30
CA VAL A 124 48.30 -16.77 26.61
C VAL A 124 48.31 -17.78 27.79
N GLY A 125 47.96 -19.05 27.56
CA GLY A 125 47.87 -20.08 28.62
C GLY A 125 49.16 -20.82 28.96
N ARG A 126 50.34 -20.41 28.47
CA ARG A 126 51.59 -21.18 28.64
C ARG A 126 52.83 -20.36 28.97
N GLU A 127 52.72 -19.36 29.84
CA GLU A 127 53.87 -18.83 30.60
C GLU A 127 53.41 -18.51 32.03
N GLY A 128 53.71 -19.41 32.96
CA GLY A 128 53.27 -19.29 34.34
C GLY A 128 53.46 -20.58 35.13
N HIS A 129 54.66 -21.17 35.05
CA HIS A 129 55.22 -22.09 36.06
C HIS A 129 56.73 -22.13 35.94
#